data_AF-A0A5M9KPS0-F1
#
_entry.id   AF-A0A5M9KPS0-F1
#
_cell.length_a   1.000
_cell.length_b   1.000
_cell.length_c   1.000
_cell.angle_alpha   90.00
_cell.angle_beta   90.00
_cell.angle_gamma   90.00
#
_symmetry.space_group_name_H-M   'P 1'
#
loop_
_entity.id
_entity.type
_entity.pdbx_description
1 polymer ?
#
loop_
_entity_poly.entity_id
_entity_poly.type
_entity_poly.pdbx_seq_one_letter_code
_entity_poly.pdbx_strand_id
1 'polypeptide(L)'
;MKLLAIALFVALETGIVAAPAADTSMPRLFHSSPDWTEDSSPSEYSVPSSLVSRAEDVDRVYYLASCKGQKLLAATTSPRDVAAAYVTPIDSPWVNPIMTDLTTWGYKLDSDDGTPQWRASHFDECEFQTNHKLKRMLDSLSILTSSTWQNGPNRCYFINHKDGPAIIRDPRGNLPPVNNQWYYVNNRPYRATNAEFTIGVNVMSGMIVMINRQNPASSAQDLWGLHQPPPSDQLPALRASQTCYQSGNSVRTD
;
A
#
# COMPACT_ATOMS: atom_id res chain seq x y z
N MET A 1 37.74 26.85 41.51
CA MET A 1 38.84 25.86 41.61
C MET A 1 38.47 24.66 40.76
N LYS A 2 39.34 24.34 39.80
CA LYS A 2 39.31 23.14 38.94
C LYS A 2 39.67 21.89 39.77
N LEU A 3 39.48 20.73 39.13
CA LEU A 3 39.89 19.34 39.44
C LEU A 3 38.70 18.43 39.84
N LEU A 4 38.55 17.23 39.30
CA LEU A 4 39.26 16.49 38.25
C LEU A 4 38.35 15.33 37.81
N ALA A 5 38.47 14.95 36.55
CA ALA A 5 37.81 13.80 35.94
C ALA A 5 38.31 12.46 36.52
N ILE A 6 37.42 11.49 36.64
CA ILE A 6 37.76 10.06 36.50
C ILE A 6 36.73 9.47 35.54
N ALA A 7 37.17 9.25 34.30
CA ALA A 7 36.48 8.48 33.30
C ALA A 7 36.60 7.00 33.65
N LEU A 8 35.47 6.30 33.78
CA LEU A 8 35.46 4.84 33.82
C LEU A 8 35.20 4.33 32.41
N PHE A 9 36.29 3.94 31.74
CA PHE A 9 36.24 3.10 30.54
C PHE A 9 35.79 1.70 30.96
N VAL A 10 34.57 1.31 30.58
CA VAL A 10 34.20 -0.11 30.53
C VAL A 10 34.41 -0.55 29.09
N ALA A 11 35.50 -1.30 28.89
CA ALA A 11 35.78 -2.01 27.66
C ALA A 11 34.66 -3.03 27.42
N LEU A 12 33.82 -2.80 26.40
CA LEU A 12 32.98 -3.84 25.85
C LEU A 12 33.82 -4.57 24.81
N GLU A 13 34.33 -5.74 25.19
CA GLU A 13 35.06 -6.62 24.29
C GLU A 13 34.19 -6.96 23.08
N THR A 14 34.80 -6.79 21.90
CA THR A 14 34.26 -7.15 20.61
C THR A 14 34.11 -8.67 20.51
N GLY A 15 32.94 -9.18 20.88
CA GLY A 15 32.50 -10.52 20.51
C GLY A 15 32.07 -10.53 19.04
N ILE A 16 33.03 -10.71 18.13
CA ILE A 16 32.77 -11.07 16.74
C ILE A 16 32.19 -12.48 16.77
N VAL A 17 30.86 -12.60 16.72
CA VAL A 17 30.22 -13.88 16.38
C VAL A 17 30.48 -14.09 14.90
N ALA A 18 31.47 -14.91 14.60
CA ALA A 18 31.71 -15.42 13.26
C ALA A 18 30.42 -16.08 12.77
N ALA A 19 29.84 -15.52 11.70
CA ALA A 19 28.84 -16.25 10.93
C ALA A 19 29.48 -17.57 10.47
N PRO A 20 28.82 -18.73 10.64
CA PRO A 20 29.33 -19.95 10.04
C PRO A 20 29.42 -19.73 8.54
N ALA A 21 30.59 -20.05 7.97
CA ALA A 21 30.80 -20.04 6.54
C ALA A 21 29.66 -20.81 5.88
N ALA A 22 28.93 -20.14 4.98
CA ALA A 22 27.93 -20.80 4.15
C ALA A 22 28.67 -21.84 3.30
N ASP A 23 28.50 -23.11 3.65
CA ASP A 23 28.94 -24.24 2.86
C ASP A 23 28.19 -24.19 1.52
N THR A 24 28.87 -23.72 0.48
CA THR A 24 28.40 -23.69 -0.90
C THR A 24 28.48 -25.09 -1.52
N SER A 25 27.77 -26.05 -0.92
CA SER A 25 27.55 -27.37 -1.50
C SER A 25 26.06 -27.74 -1.41
N MET A 26 25.26 -27.24 -2.36
CA MET A 26 23.91 -27.77 -2.58
C MET A 26 24.04 -29.22 -3.07
N PRO A 27 23.41 -30.20 -2.40
CA PRO A 27 23.30 -31.54 -2.95
C PRO A 27 22.46 -31.47 -4.23
N ARG A 28 23.01 -31.97 -5.34
CA ARG A 28 22.24 -32.19 -6.58
C ARG A 28 21.21 -33.29 -6.34
N LEU A 29 20.06 -32.92 -5.81
CA LEU A 29 18.86 -33.74 -5.87
C LEU A 29 18.20 -33.50 -7.22
N PHE A 30 18.47 -34.40 -8.17
CA PHE A 30 17.62 -34.59 -9.33
C PHE A 30 16.23 -34.98 -8.80
N HIS A 31 15.29 -34.06 -8.82
CA HIS A 31 13.86 -34.38 -8.76
C HIS A 31 13.29 -34.13 -10.14
N SER A 32 12.95 -35.22 -10.82
CA SER A 32 12.10 -35.23 -11.98
C SER A 32 10.77 -34.54 -11.66
N SER A 33 10.39 -33.55 -12.47
CA SER A 33 9.05 -32.96 -12.45
C SER A 33 7.98 -34.04 -12.56
N PRO A 34 6.87 -33.96 -11.83
CA PRO A 34 5.69 -34.76 -12.13
C PRO A 34 5.13 -34.36 -13.49
N ASP A 35 4.90 -35.35 -14.34
CA ASP A 35 4.20 -35.22 -15.60
C ASP A 35 2.69 -35.08 -15.29
N TRP A 36 2.16 -33.87 -15.44
CA TRP A 36 0.74 -33.58 -15.29
C TRP A 36 0.08 -33.56 -16.67
N THR A 37 -0.12 -34.74 -17.26
CA THR A 37 -1.16 -34.91 -18.29
C THR A 37 -2.51 -34.99 -17.59
N GLU A 38 -3.13 -33.84 -17.32
CA GLU A 38 -4.55 -33.78 -16.95
C GLU A 38 -5.44 -33.96 -18.18
N ASP A 39 -6.34 -34.93 -18.03
CA ASP A 39 -7.38 -35.38 -18.94
C ASP A 39 -8.27 -34.21 -19.38
N SER A 40 -8.26 -33.94 -20.68
CA SER A 40 -8.96 -32.81 -21.31
C SER A 40 -10.42 -33.19 -21.62
N SER A 41 -11.29 -33.16 -20.61
CA SER A 41 -12.73 -33.09 -20.83
C SER A 41 -13.17 -31.61 -20.80
N PRO A 42 -13.64 -31.02 -21.91
CA PRO A 42 -13.94 -29.59 -21.96
C PRO A 42 -15.28 -29.31 -21.27
N SER A 43 -15.23 -28.77 -20.05
CA SER A 43 -16.38 -28.04 -19.51
C SER A 43 -16.32 -26.60 -20.04
N GLU A 44 -17.39 -26.21 -20.73
CA GLU A 44 -17.56 -24.91 -21.40
C GLU A 44 -17.67 -23.75 -20.40
N TYR A 45 -16.56 -23.37 -19.78
CA TYR A 45 -16.38 -22.01 -19.28
C TYR A 45 -15.18 -21.42 -20.00
N SER A 46 -15.47 -20.77 -21.12
CA SER A 46 -14.51 -19.96 -21.87
C SER A 46 -13.98 -18.84 -20.98
N VAL A 47 -12.82 -19.07 -20.38
CA VAL A 47 -12.02 -17.98 -19.79
C VAL A 47 -11.72 -17.00 -20.93
N PRO A 48 -12.15 -15.73 -20.85
CA PRO A 48 -11.83 -14.77 -21.91
C PRO A 48 -10.32 -14.69 -22.06
N SER A 49 -9.83 -15.06 -23.24
CA SER A 49 -8.40 -15.13 -23.59
C SER A 49 -7.72 -13.76 -23.67
N SER A 50 -8.46 -12.68 -23.43
CA SER A 50 -7.90 -11.34 -23.33
C SER A 50 -8.50 -10.60 -22.13
N LEU A 51 -7.62 -10.01 -21.33
CA LEU A 51 -8.00 -8.95 -20.42
C LEU A 51 -8.49 -7.79 -21.29
N VAL A 52 -9.80 -7.55 -21.32
CA VAL A 52 -10.35 -6.37 -22.00
C VAL A 52 -9.83 -5.15 -21.26
N SER A 53 -9.04 -4.32 -21.97
CA SER A 53 -8.54 -3.08 -21.40
C SER A 53 -9.72 -2.17 -21.07
N ARG A 54 -9.72 -1.60 -19.85
CA ARG A 54 -10.70 -0.59 -19.43
C ARG A 54 -10.40 0.81 -20.01
N ALA A 55 -9.29 0.94 -20.73
CA ALA A 55 -8.91 2.19 -21.39
C ALA A 55 -9.51 2.25 -22.80
N GLU A 56 -10.19 3.35 -23.11
CA GLU A 56 -10.67 3.66 -24.47
C GLU A 56 -9.53 3.71 -25.50
N ASP A 57 -8.34 4.12 -25.07
CA ASP A 57 -7.12 4.20 -25.88
C ASP A 57 -5.94 3.60 -25.10
N VAL A 58 -5.70 2.30 -25.32
CA VAL A 58 -4.69 1.52 -24.60
C VAL A 58 -3.28 2.08 -24.85
N ASP A 59 -2.97 2.41 -26.10
CA ASP A 59 -1.64 2.88 -26.49
C ASP A 59 -1.34 4.24 -25.88
N ARG A 60 -2.31 5.16 -25.89
CA ARG A 60 -2.16 6.45 -25.22
C ARG A 60 -2.00 6.30 -23.72
N VAL A 61 -2.80 5.45 -23.06
CA VAL A 61 -2.66 5.21 -21.62
C VAL A 61 -1.30 4.61 -21.30
N TYR A 62 -0.84 3.63 -22.08
CA TYR A 62 0.45 3.01 -21.91
C TYR A 62 1.61 4.00 -22.15
N TYR A 63 1.51 4.83 -23.18
CA TYR A 63 2.48 5.89 -23.47
C TYR A 63 2.56 6.90 -22.32
N LEU A 64 1.42 7.41 -21.85
CA LEU A 64 1.36 8.36 -20.73
C LEU A 64 1.94 7.75 -19.45
N ALA A 65 1.60 6.50 -19.14
CA ALA A 65 2.14 5.77 -17.99
C ALA A 65 3.66 5.61 -18.11
N SER A 66 4.15 5.24 -19.30
CA SER A 66 5.59 5.06 -19.58
C SER A 66 6.35 6.38 -19.43
N CYS A 67 5.87 7.47 -20.03
CA CYS A 67 6.49 8.79 -19.89
C CYS A 67 6.50 9.26 -18.43
N LYS A 68 5.43 9.00 -17.68
CA LYS A 68 5.38 9.35 -16.26
C LYS A 68 6.34 8.51 -15.43
N GLY A 69 6.42 7.21 -15.69
CA GLY A 69 7.37 6.30 -15.06
C GLY A 69 8.82 6.71 -15.31
N GLN A 70 9.16 7.11 -16.54
CA GLN A 70 10.48 7.63 -16.88
C GLN A 70 10.81 8.92 -16.14
N LYS A 71 9.87 9.87 -16.03
CA LYS A 71 10.07 11.09 -15.22
C LYS A 71 10.30 10.77 -13.75
N LEU A 72 9.53 9.85 -13.19
CA LEU A 72 9.69 9.43 -11.81
C LEU A 72 11.06 8.75 -11.60
N LEU A 73 11.44 7.83 -12.47
CA LEU A 73 12.75 7.18 -12.42
C LEU A 73 13.90 8.19 -12.54
N ALA A 74 13.79 9.16 -13.45
CA ALA A 74 14.77 10.24 -13.57
C ALA A 74 14.85 11.07 -12.28
N ALA A 75 13.71 11.41 -11.69
CA ALA A 75 13.66 12.15 -10.42
C ALA A 75 14.27 11.37 -9.24
N THR A 76 14.05 10.06 -9.14
CA THR A 76 14.55 9.24 -8.01
C THR A 76 16.03 8.86 -8.15
N THR A 77 16.61 8.98 -9.34
CA THR A 77 18.03 8.64 -9.61
C THR A 77 18.94 9.86 -9.78
N SER A 78 18.37 11.06 -9.90
CA SER A 78 19.13 12.31 -10.07
C SER A 78 19.37 13.04 -8.74
N PRO A 79 20.40 13.89 -8.65
CA PRO A 79 20.54 14.88 -7.59
C PRO A 79 19.29 15.77 -7.46
N ARG A 80 19.00 16.26 -6.24
CA ARG A 80 17.75 16.97 -5.91
C ARG A 80 17.49 18.21 -6.77
N ASP A 81 18.53 18.98 -7.09
CA ASP A 81 18.46 20.16 -7.95
C ASP A 81 18.08 19.84 -9.39
N VAL A 82 18.44 18.64 -9.88
CA VAL A 82 18.06 18.14 -11.20
C VAL A 82 16.66 17.50 -11.17
N ALA A 83 16.33 16.78 -10.10
CA ALA A 83 15.04 16.11 -9.93
C ALA A 83 13.83 17.08 -10.00
N ALA A 84 14.03 18.34 -9.58
CA ALA A 84 13.03 19.41 -9.62
C ALA A 84 12.41 19.63 -11.00
N ALA A 85 13.17 19.36 -12.07
CA ALA A 85 12.73 19.51 -13.45
C ALA A 85 11.72 18.43 -13.88
N TYR A 86 11.68 17.30 -13.17
CA TYR A 86 10.84 16.15 -13.52
C TYR A 86 9.61 15.99 -12.63
N VAL A 87 9.73 16.33 -11.34
CA VAL A 87 8.66 16.18 -10.34
C VAL A 87 8.61 17.43 -9.45
N THR A 88 7.41 17.94 -9.23
CA THR A 88 7.16 19.09 -8.35
C THR A 88 5.84 18.90 -7.59
N PRO A 89 5.81 19.00 -6.25
CA PRO A 89 6.96 19.17 -5.35
C PRO A 89 7.82 17.89 -5.27
N ILE A 90 9.13 18.04 -5.01
CA ILE A 90 10.04 16.91 -4.76
C ILE A 90 9.77 16.31 -3.39
N ASP A 91 9.61 17.17 -2.39
CA ASP A 91 9.40 16.74 -1.01
C ASP A 91 7.92 16.70 -0.69
N SER A 92 7.55 15.67 0.07
CA SER A 92 6.27 15.62 0.76
C SER A 92 6.24 16.71 1.83
N PRO A 93 5.12 17.45 2.00
CA PRO A 93 4.95 18.30 3.18
C PRO A 93 4.84 17.47 4.48
N TRP A 94 4.63 16.16 4.36
CA TRP A 94 4.57 15.18 5.46
C TRP A 94 5.96 14.58 5.68
N VAL A 95 6.71 15.17 6.61
CA VAL A 95 8.12 14.80 6.90
C VAL A 95 8.31 14.02 8.21
N ASN A 96 7.26 13.93 9.02
CA ASN A 96 7.24 13.19 10.27
C ASN A 96 6.67 11.78 10.07
N PRO A 97 6.75 10.87 11.07
CA PRO A 97 6.03 9.62 11.01
C PRO A 97 4.54 9.85 10.68
N ILE A 98 4.10 9.25 9.56
CA ILE A 98 2.81 9.54 8.94
C ILE A 98 1.60 9.26 9.85
N MET A 99 1.78 8.51 10.93
CA MET A 99 0.72 8.15 11.88
C MET A 99 0.01 9.35 12.50
N THR A 100 0.78 10.39 12.86
CA THR A 100 0.23 11.62 13.42
C THR A 100 -0.60 12.35 12.39
N ASP A 101 -0.12 12.42 11.15
CA ASP A 101 -0.83 13.08 10.06
C ASP A 101 -2.10 12.29 9.68
N LEU A 102 -2.03 10.96 9.59
CA LEU A 102 -3.18 10.09 9.34
C LEU A 102 -4.26 10.29 10.40
N THR A 103 -3.87 10.24 11.68
CA THR A 103 -4.78 10.47 12.80
C THR A 103 -5.41 11.85 12.72
N THR A 104 -4.60 12.90 12.52
CA THR A 104 -5.07 14.29 12.39
C THR A 104 -6.11 14.42 11.28
N TRP A 105 -5.86 13.77 10.15
CA TRP A 105 -6.75 13.79 8.99
C TRP A 105 -7.81 12.70 9.00
N GLY A 106 -8.18 12.16 10.16
CA GLY A 106 -9.33 11.26 10.30
C GLY A 106 -9.15 9.85 9.72
N TYR A 107 -7.93 9.47 9.35
CA TYR A 107 -7.62 8.14 8.87
C TYR A 107 -7.40 7.15 10.02
N LYS A 108 -7.83 5.92 9.79
CA LYS A 108 -7.48 4.72 10.54
C LYS A 108 -6.41 3.96 9.76
N LEU A 109 -5.37 3.50 10.45
CA LEU A 109 -4.40 2.55 9.91
C LEU A 109 -4.51 1.25 10.71
N ASP A 110 -4.72 0.14 10.01
CA ASP A 110 -4.71 -1.21 10.57
C ASP A 110 -3.69 -2.10 9.85
N SER A 111 -3.22 -3.15 10.51
CA SER A 111 -2.50 -4.27 9.88
C SER A 111 -2.81 -5.56 10.63
N ASP A 112 -2.51 -6.72 10.03
CA ASP A 112 -2.62 -8.03 10.71
C ASP A 112 -1.86 -8.00 12.05
N ASP A 113 -2.59 -8.22 13.15
CA ASP A 113 -2.07 -8.27 14.51
C ASP A 113 -1.70 -9.70 14.96
N GLY A 114 -1.90 -10.69 14.06
CA GLY A 114 -1.61 -12.10 14.31
C GLY A 114 -2.74 -12.85 15.02
N THR A 115 -3.85 -12.19 15.36
CA THR A 115 -4.95 -12.81 16.11
C THR A 115 -6.00 -13.45 15.18
N PRO A 116 -6.61 -14.58 15.58
CA PRO A 116 -7.74 -15.16 14.84
C PRO A 116 -8.93 -14.21 14.69
N GLN A 117 -9.17 -13.36 15.69
CA GLN A 117 -10.26 -12.39 15.72
C GLN A 117 -10.09 -11.34 14.62
N TRP A 118 -8.89 -10.79 14.47
CA TRP A 118 -8.59 -9.85 13.39
C TRP A 118 -8.77 -10.51 12.03
N ARG A 119 -8.21 -11.71 11.86
CA ARG A 119 -8.27 -12.48 10.61
C ARG A 119 -9.68 -12.94 10.21
N ALA A 120 -10.56 -13.17 11.18
CA ALA A 120 -11.96 -13.49 10.91
C ALA A 120 -12.76 -12.31 10.34
N SER A 121 -12.27 -11.08 10.50
CA SER A 121 -12.94 -9.84 10.06
C SER A 121 -12.26 -9.16 8.87
N HIS A 122 -11.16 -9.72 8.34
CA HIS A 122 -10.39 -9.14 7.25
C HIS A 122 -10.10 -10.18 6.16
N PHE A 123 -10.07 -9.73 4.91
CA PHE A 123 -9.61 -10.55 3.80
C PHE A 123 -8.08 -10.51 3.72
N ASP A 124 -7.47 -11.63 3.33
CA ASP A 124 -6.00 -11.73 3.17
C ASP A 124 -5.55 -11.10 1.85
N GLU A 125 -5.70 -9.78 1.70
CA GLU A 125 -5.33 -9.02 0.49
C GLU A 125 -3.84 -9.20 0.10
N CYS A 126 -2.98 -9.62 1.04
CA CYS A 126 -1.55 -9.81 0.79
C CYS A 126 -1.16 -11.25 0.41
N GLU A 127 -2.12 -12.16 0.23
CA GLU A 127 -1.88 -13.44 -0.42
C GLU A 127 -1.91 -13.28 -1.95
N PHE A 128 -0.75 -13.02 -2.54
CA PHE A 128 -0.65 -12.69 -3.95
C PHE A 128 -0.67 -13.88 -4.91
N GLN A 129 -0.68 -15.11 -4.39
CA GLN A 129 -0.82 -16.30 -5.20
C GLN A 129 -2.18 -16.31 -5.89
N THR A 130 -3.22 -16.06 -5.10
CA THR A 130 -4.62 -16.16 -5.53
C THR A 130 -5.26 -14.79 -5.68
N ASN A 131 -4.81 -13.79 -4.92
CA ASN A 131 -5.42 -12.47 -4.89
C ASN A 131 -4.67 -11.51 -5.83
N HIS A 132 -5.38 -10.51 -6.37
CA HIS A 132 -4.85 -9.42 -7.19
C HIS A 132 -4.10 -9.78 -8.50
N LYS A 133 -4.03 -11.06 -8.87
CA LYS A 133 -3.37 -11.54 -10.11
C LYS A 133 -1.89 -11.10 -10.22
N LEU A 134 -1.20 -10.95 -9.09
CA LEU A 134 0.20 -10.49 -9.06
C LEU A 134 1.22 -11.64 -9.15
N LYS A 135 0.79 -12.90 -8.94
CA LYS A 135 1.64 -14.10 -8.95
C LYS A 135 2.70 -14.10 -10.07
N ARG A 136 2.29 -13.94 -11.33
CA ARG A 136 3.20 -14.02 -12.48
C ARG A 136 4.35 -13.00 -12.38
N MET A 137 4.05 -11.78 -11.98
CA MET A 137 5.05 -10.73 -11.80
C MET A 137 6.00 -11.07 -10.66
N LEU A 138 5.46 -11.53 -9.53
CA LEU A 138 6.25 -11.89 -8.35
C LEU A 138 7.16 -13.10 -8.61
N ASP A 139 6.66 -14.13 -9.31
CA ASP A 139 7.45 -15.27 -9.75
C ASP A 139 8.64 -14.83 -10.61
N SER A 140 8.41 -13.94 -11.58
CA SER A 140 9.48 -13.42 -12.46
C SER A 140 10.53 -12.62 -11.69
N LEU A 141 10.18 -12.04 -10.56
CA LEU A 141 11.09 -11.31 -9.68
C LEU A 141 11.64 -12.18 -8.53
N SER A 142 11.30 -13.48 -8.48
CA SER A 142 11.64 -14.39 -7.38
C SER A 142 11.18 -13.89 -6.00
N ILE A 143 10.00 -13.26 -5.95
CA ILE A 143 9.38 -12.76 -4.71
C ILE A 143 8.30 -13.75 -4.26
N LEU A 144 8.35 -14.16 -2.99
CA LEU A 144 7.32 -15.03 -2.41
C LEU A 144 5.95 -14.33 -2.40
N THR A 145 4.90 -15.07 -2.72
CA THR A 145 3.53 -14.54 -2.83
C THR A 145 2.74 -14.61 -1.53
N SER A 146 3.18 -15.42 -0.56
CA SER A 146 2.42 -15.69 0.66
C SER A 146 2.41 -14.54 1.65
N SER A 147 1.28 -14.36 2.33
CA SER A 147 1.09 -13.32 3.34
C SER A 147 1.66 -13.71 4.71
N THR A 148 1.80 -12.75 5.63
CA THR A 148 2.16 -13.04 7.04
C THR A 148 1.14 -13.92 7.76
N TRP A 149 -0.11 -13.98 7.29
CA TRP A 149 -1.10 -14.93 7.79
C TRP A 149 -0.62 -16.36 7.49
N GLN A 150 -0.13 -16.61 6.28
CA GLN A 150 0.30 -17.92 5.79
C GLN A 150 1.80 -18.17 5.98
N ASN A 151 2.41 -17.54 7.00
CA ASN A 151 3.84 -17.62 7.30
C ASN A 151 4.77 -17.12 6.17
N GLY A 152 4.26 -16.26 5.29
CA GLY A 152 5.01 -15.58 4.25
C GLY A 152 5.46 -14.16 4.62
N PRO A 153 6.21 -13.49 3.74
CA PRO A 153 6.81 -12.17 4.01
C PRO A 153 5.91 -10.96 3.67
N ASN A 154 4.76 -11.16 3.00
CA ASN A 154 3.91 -10.05 2.57
C ASN A 154 2.97 -9.60 3.70
N ARG A 155 3.08 -8.33 4.12
CA ARG A 155 2.18 -7.72 5.11
C ARG A 155 1.35 -6.61 4.49
N CYS A 156 0.07 -6.58 4.83
CA CYS A 156 -0.86 -5.54 4.38
C CYS A 156 -1.09 -4.49 5.47
N TYR A 157 -1.14 -3.24 5.03
CA TYR A 157 -1.50 -2.07 5.81
C TYR A 157 -2.76 -1.45 5.19
N PHE A 158 -3.81 -1.33 5.98
CA PHE A 158 -5.13 -0.86 5.55
C PHE A 158 -5.33 0.56 6.06
N ILE A 159 -5.45 1.52 5.15
CA ILE A 159 -5.64 2.93 5.47
C ILE A 159 -7.06 3.31 5.05
N ASN A 160 -7.91 3.60 6.02
CA ASN A 160 -9.32 3.88 5.80
C ASN A 160 -9.67 5.28 6.30
N HIS A 161 -10.37 6.07 5.49
CA HIS A 161 -10.87 7.39 5.88
C HIS A 161 -12.28 7.29 6.47
N LYS A 162 -12.38 6.45 7.50
CA LYS A 162 -13.53 6.18 8.37
C LYS A 162 -13.03 5.56 9.66
N ASP A 163 -13.85 5.61 10.70
CA ASP A 163 -13.62 4.93 11.98
C ASP A 163 -12.30 5.29 12.67
N GLY A 164 -11.66 6.38 12.23
CA GLY A 164 -10.38 6.84 12.72
C GLY A 164 -10.46 7.42 14.13
N PRO A 165 -9.32 7.52 14.83
CA PRO A 165 -9.26 8.03 16.20
C PRO A 165 -9.74 9.49 16.35
N ALA A 166 -9.60 10.32 15.31
CA ALA A 166 -10.08 11.71 15.34
C ALA A 166 -11.57 11.87 15.01
N ILE A 167 -12.27 10.79 14.61
CA ILE A 167 -13.71 10.84 14.38
C ILE A 167 -14.43 11.18 15.69
N ILE A 168 -15.30 12.18 15.61
CA ILE A 168 -16.15 12.62 16.72
C ILE A 168 -17.11 11.50 17.07
N ARG A 169 -17.04 11.05 18.31
CA ARG A 169 -17.90 10.01 18.87
C ARG A 169 -19.16 10.61 19.48
N ASP A 170 -20.20 9.79 19.60
CA ASP A 170 -21.41 10.16 20.33
C ASP A 170 -21.12 10.31 21.85
N PRO A 171 -22.06 10.83 22.66
CA PRO A 171 -21.87 10.97 24.11
C PRO A 171 -21.61 9.67 24.87
N ARG A 172 -21.84 8.51 24.24
CA ARG A 172 -21.59 7.16 24.80
C ARG A 172 -20.24 6.60 24.33
N GLY A 173 -19.48 7.33 23.52
CA GLY A 173 -18.20 6.90 22.97
C GLY A 173 -18.30 6.03 21.70
N ASN A 174 -19.50 5.85 21.13
CA ASN A 174 -19.66 5.06 19.92
C ASN A 174 -19.32 5.87 18.67
N LEU A 175 -18.87 5.16 17.64
CA LEU A 175 -18.69 5.74 16.32
C LEU A 175 -20.07 6.00 15.68
N PRO A 176 -20.30 7.20 15.11
CA PRO A 176 -21.44 7.43 14.24
C PRO A 176 -21.38 6.52 13.00
N PRO A 177 -22.52 6.27 12.33
CA PRO A 177 -22.52 5.65 11.01
C PRO A 177 -21.57 6.38 10.05
N VAL A 178 -20.89 5.66 9.15
CA VAL A 178 -19.81 6.20 8.28
C VAL A 178 -20.23 7.47 7.53
N ASN A 179 -21.46 7.53 7.02
CA ASN A 179 -21.99 8.72 6.33
C ASN A 179 -22.12 9.95 7.24
N ASN A 180 -22.13 9.79 8.56
CA ASN A 180 -22.26 10.85 9.55
C ASN A 180 -20.97 11.05 10.38
N GLN A 181 -19.83 10.54 9.93
CA GLN A 181 -18.56 10.71 10.62
C GLN A 181 -17.88 12.03 10.24
N TRP A 182 -17.50 12.80 11.27
CA TRP A 182 -16.85 14.09 11.16
C TRP A 182 -15.63 14.16 12.09
N TYR A 183 -14.66 15.00 11.77
CA TYR A 183 -13.48 15.30 12.58
C TYR A 183 -13.09 16.77 12.40
N TYR A 184 -12.17 17.27 13.24
CA TYR A 184 -11.68 18.65 13.16
C TYR A 184 -10.17 18.70 12.89
N VAL A 185 -9.77 19.60 12.00
CA VAL A 185 -8.37 20.01 11.81
C VAL A 185 -8.31 21.51 11.94
N ASN A 186 -7.53 22.04 12.89
CA ASN A 186 -7.42 23.48 13.14
C ASN A 186 -8.80 24.17 13.28
N ASN A 187 -9.70 23.57 14.07
CA ASN A 187 -11.07 24.02 14.31
C ASN A 187 -11.97 24.09 13.05
N ARG A 188 -11.52 23.57 11.92
CA ARG A 188 -12.34 23.40 10.72
C ARG A 188 -12.90 21.97 10.69
N PRO A 189 -14.22 21.80 10.50
CA PRO A 189 -14.82 20.47 10.39
C PRO A 189 -14.53 19.86 9.01
N TYR A 190 -14.25 18.56 9.02
CA TYR A 190 -14.07 17.72 7.85
C TYR A 190 -14.95 16.47 8.00
N ARG A 191 -15.49 15.98 6.88
CA ARG A 191 -16.31 14.77 6.83
C ARG A 191 -15.46 13.60 6.35
N ALA A 192 -15.65 12.44 6.95
CA ALA A 192 -15.07 11.19 6.47
C ALA A 192 -15.50 10.93 5.02
N THR A 193 -14.60 10.39 4.20
CA THR A 193 -14.84 10.16 2.77
C THR A 193 -15.03 8.69 2.44
N ASN A 194 -14.80 7.77 3.38
CA ASN A 194 -14.76 6.33 3.12
C ASN A 194 -13.75 5.96 2.02
N ALA A 195 -12.65 6.71 1.90
CA ALA A 195 -11.54 6.33 1.04
C ALA A 195 -10.78 5.16 1.67
N GLU A 196 -10.24 4.29 0.83
CA GLU A 196 -9.55 3.07 1.25
C GLU A 196 -8.28 2.90 0.42
N PHE A 197 -7.20 2.51 1.10
CA PHE A 197 -5.92 2.16 0.49
C PHE A 197 -5.36 0.94 1.20
N THR A 198 -5.02 -0.09 0.44
CA THR A 198 -4.24 -1.22 0.96
C THR A 198 -2.82 -1.09 0.45
N ILE A 199 -1.84 -1.19 1.34
CA ILE A 199 -0.41 -1.20 0.98
C ILE A 199 0.15 -2.56 1.37
N GLY A 200 0.56 -3.33 0.38
CA GLY A 200 1.33 -4.55 0.57
C GLY A 200 2.81 -4.24 0.64
N VAL A 201 3.49 -4.72 1.68
CA VAL A 201 4.92 -4.57 1.88
C VAL A 201 5.54 -5.95 2.02
N ASN A 202 6.57 -6.20 1.23
CA ASN A 202 7.46 -7.34 1.38
C ASN A 202 8.83 -6.83 1.79
N VAL A 203 9.14 -6.96 3.08
CA VAL A 203 10.41 -6.46 3.64
C VAL A 203 11.62 -7.23 3.11
N MET A 204 11.47 -8.50 2.76
CA MET A 204 12.57 -9.33 2.28
C MET A 204 13.03 -8.93 0.87
N SER A 205 12.09 -8.61 -0.02
CA SER A 205 12.40 -8.20 -1.39
C SER A 205 12.47 -6.68 -1.57
N GLY A 206 12.09 -5.90 -0.55
CA GLY A 206 11.95 -4.45 -0.65
C GLY A 206 10.77 -3.98 -1.53
N MET A 207 9.82 -4.86 -1.80
CA MET A 207 8.65 -4.53 -2.62
C MET A 207 7.59 -3.77 -1.81
N ILE A 208 7.05 -2.71 -2.41
CA ILE A 208 5.86 -1.99 -1.94
C ILE A 208 4.85 -1.96 -3.08
N VAL A 209 3.63 -2.43 -2.83
CA VAL A 209 2.52 -2.44 -3.80
C VAL A 209 1.30 -1.77 -3.19
N MET A 210 0.62 -0.91 -3.96
CA MET A 210 -0.68 -0.35 -3.58
C MET A 210 -1.79 -1.17 -4.22
N ILE A 211 -2.72 -1.63 -3.39
CA ILE A 211 -3.85 -2.49 -3.71
C ILE A 211 -5.14 -1.77 -3.28
N ASN A 212 -6.25 -2.03 -3.97
CA ASN A 212 -7.58 -1.49 -3.64
C ASN A 212 -7.57 0.02 -3.34
N ARG A 213 -7.10 0.80 -4.31
CA ARG A 213 -6.97 2.25 -4.17
C ARG A 213 -8.28 2.96 -4.52
N GLN A 214 -8.99 3.43 -3.50
CA GLN A 214 -10.13 4.34 -3.63
C GLN A 214 -9.74 5.73 -3.15
N ASN A 215 -9.83 6.72 -4.05
CA ASN A 215 -9.37 8.08 -3.73
C ASN A 215 -10.44 8.88 -2.96
N PRO A 216 -10.05 9.86 -2.11
CA PRO A 216 -11.00 10.61 -1.29
C PRO A 216 -12.05 11.39 -2.07
N ALA A 217 -11.73 11.89 -3.26
CA ALA A 217 -12.65 12.70 -4.03
C ALA A 217 -13.83 11.88 -4.56
N SER A 218 -13.57 10.72 -5.18
CA SER A 218 -14.63 9.83 -5.67
C SER A 218 -15.38 9.16 -4.52
N SER A 219 -14.68 8.67 -3.49
CA SER A 219 -15.35 8.03 -2.35
C SER A 219 -16.25 9.02 -1.59
N ALA A 220 -15.82 10.28 -1.45
CA ALA A 220 -16.66 11.34 -0.90
C ALA A 220 -17.88 11.63 -1.77
N GLN A 221 -17.72 11.69 -3.10
CA GLN A 221 -18.83 11.92 -4.01
C GLN A 221 -19.95 10.89 -3.78
N ASP A 222 -19.59 9.61 -3.74
CA ASP A 222 -20.53 8.51 -3.56
C ASP A 222 -21.14 8.52 -2.15
N LEU A 223 -20.30 8.61 -1.10
CA LEU A 223 -20.75 8.60 0.30
C LEU A 223 -21.64 9.80 0.64
N TRP A 224 -21.37 10.96 0.05
CA TRP A 224 -22.07 12.22 0.34
C TRP A 224 -23.25 12.45 -0.60
N GLY A 225 -23.48 11.59 -1.60
CA GLY A 225 -24.58 11.71 -2.56
C GLY A 225 -24.44 12.90 -3.50
N LEU A 226 -23.21 13.23 -3.90
CA LEU A 226 -22.92 14.38 -4.76
C LEU A 226 -22.93 14.00 -6.25
N HIS A 227 -23.34 14.95 -7.09
CA HIS A 227 -23.29 14.78 -8.55
C HIS A 227 -21.88 14.93 -9.12
N GLN A 228 -20.98 15.61 -8.40
CA GLN A 228 -19.58 15.82 -8.76
C GLN A 228 -18.69 15.70 -7.52
N PRO A 229 -17.39 15.42 -7.68
CA PRO A 229 -16.46 15.38 -6.55
C PRO A 229 -16.45 16.68 -5.75
N PRO A 230 -16.26 16.62 -4.42
CA PRO A 230 -16.23 17.81 -3.60
C PRO A 230 -15.01 18.69 -3.91
N PRO A 231 -15.09 20.00 -3.63
CA PRO A 231 -13.95 20.90 -3.70
C PRO A 231 -12.76 20.40 -2.86
N SER A 232 -11.54 20.63 -3.36
CA SER A 232 -10.31 20.08 -2.75
C SER A 232 -10.04 20.54 -1.31
N ASP A 233 -10.60 21.67 -0.91
CA ASP A 233 -10.46 22.24 0.43
C ASP A 233 -11.41 21.58 1.45
N GLN A 234 -12.41 20.83 0.98
CA GLN A 234 -13.31 20.00 1.81
C GLN A 234 -12.78 18.57 2.00
N LEU A 235 -11.73 18.19 1.26
CA LEU A 235 -11.10 16.88 1.33
C LEU A 235 -9.91 16.88 2.31
N PRO A 236 -9.54 15.71 2.86
CA PRO A 236 -8.34 15.60 3.68
C PRO A 236 -7.09 16.08 2.92
N ALA A 237 -6.11 16.65 3.60
CA ALA A 237 -4.85 17.02 2.96
C ALA A 237 -4.03 15.79 2.52
N LEU A 238 -4.11 14.69 3.29
CA LEU A 238 -3.58 13.38 2.93
C LEU A 238 -4.41 12.66 1.85
N ARG A 239 -4.71 13.35 0.75
CA ARG A 239 -5.49 12.82 -0.38
C ARG A 239 -4.65 12.47 -1.61
N ALA A 240 -3.44 13.02 -1.66
CA ALA A 240 -2.56 12.88 -2.80
C ALA A 240 -1.70 11.62 -2.66
N SER A 241 -2.21 10.49 -3.13
CA SER A 241 -1.31 9.45 -3.63
C SER A 241 -0.82 9.92 -5.00
N GLN A 242 0.48 10.05 -5.25
CA GLN A 242 0.96 10.32 -6.60
C GLN A 242 0.32 9.30 -7.56
N THR A 243 -0.38 9.82 -8.56
CA THR A 243 -1.27 9.07 -9.45
C THR A 243 -0.48 8.14 -10.36
N CYS A 244 -0.07 6.96 -9.90
CA CYS A 244 0.38 5.91 -10.82
C CYS A 244 -0.79 5.34 -11.65
N TYR A 245 -2.04 5.53 -11.22
CA TYR A 245 -3.25 5.13 -11.95
C TYR A 245 -4.41 6.09 -11.70
N GLN A 246 -4.46 7.20 -12.42
CA GLN A 246 -5.73 7.90 -12.71
C GLN A 246 -5.75 8.28 -14.19
N SER A 247 -5.90 7.25 -15.01
CA SER A 247 -6.49 7.36 -16.34
C SER A 247 -7.46 6.19 -16.48
N GLY A 248 -8.64 6.40 -15.92
CA GLY A 248 -9.76 5.48 -15.96
C GLY A 248 -10.91 6.28 -15.41
N ASN A 249 -11.71 6.84 -16.30
CA ASN A 249 -12.98 7.43 -15.95
C ASN A 249 -13.71 6.46 -15.01
N SER A 250 -14.24 7.01 -13.92
CA SER A 250 -15.30 6.34 -13.18
C SER A 250 -16.41 6.05 -14.19
N VAL A 251 -16.61 4.79 -14.52
CA VAL A 251 -17.79 4.35 -15.26
C VAL A 251 -18.59 3.50 -14.30
N ARG A 252 -19.77 4.03 -13.97
CA ARG A 252 -20.86 3.34 -13.27
C ARG A 252 -21.00 1.91 -13.76
N THR A 253 -21.12 0.98 -12.83
CA THR A 253 -21.83 -0.27 -13.07
C THR A 253 -23.23 -0.11 -12.49
N ASP A 254 -24.22 -0.16 -13.37
CA ASP A 254 -25.57 -0.57 -13.00
C ASP A 254 -25.56 -2.03 -12.50
#